data_AF-A0A937GAN3-F1
#
_entry.id   AF-A0A937GAN3-F1
#
_cell.length_a   1.000
_cell.length_b   1.000
_cell.length_c   1.000
_cell.angle_alpha   90.00
_cell.angle_beta   90.00
_cell.angle_gamma   90.00
#
_symmetry.space_group_name_H-M   'P 1'
#
loop_
_entity.id
_entity.type
_entity.pdbx_description
1 polymer ?
#
loop_
_entity_poly.entity_id
_entity_poly.type
_entity_poly.pdbx_seq_one_letter_code
_entity_poly.pdbx_strand_id
1 'polypeptide(L)'
;MTWPRKIELAPEAAASINQILGIVIDAAMAGWTPEGDPLLGWNFDLSEVVALEARLSEVFTPEQLSSGGGEAHVLDLHIEEVVLVLHGMAYTEVMSADYPWIDMVRWTSDFVAGELRPLWTEQEWADFSAVG
;
A
#
# COMPACT_ATOMS: atom_id res chain seq x y z
N MET A 1 -9.56 -12.72 4.45
CA MET A 1 -9.22 -13.54 5.63
C MET A 1 -8.38 -12.67 6.54
N THR A 2 -8.92 -12.13 7.63
CA THR A 2 -8.21 -11.10 8.39
C THR A 2 -7.14 -11.69 9.31
N TRP A 3 -5.87 -11.61 8.90
CA TRP A 3 -4.71 -11.81 9.76
C TRP A 3 -4.06 -10.47 10.13
N PRO A 4 -4.71 -9.66 10.99
CA PRO A 4 -4.16 -8.38 11.39
C PRO A 4 -2.87 -8.58 12.18
N ARG A 5 -1.87 -7.75 11.88
CA ARG A 5 -0.67 -7.58 12.68
C ARG A 5 -0.63 -6.14 13.18
N LYS A 6 -0.36 -5.99 14.48
CA LYS A 6 -0.03 -4.68 15.04
C LYS A 6 1.38 -4.32 14.60
N ILE A 7 1.49 -3.18 13.93
CA ILE A 7 2.76 -2.66 13.44
C ILE A 7 2.99 -1.28 14.02
N GLU A 8 4.24 -0.98 14.31
CA GLU A 8 4.67 0.39 14.59
C GLU A 8 5.16 0.99 13.26
N LEU A 9 4.43 1.99 12.78
CA LEU A 9 4.69 2.61 11.48
C LEU A 9 5.19 4.03 11.67
N ALA A 10 6.36 4.31 11.09
CA ALA A 10 6.92 5.66 11.07
C ALA A 10 6.10 6.58 10.14
N PRO A 11 5.99 7.88 10.44
CA PRO A 11 5.26 8.82 9.60
C PRO A 11 5.75 8.90 8.16
N GLU A 12 7.05 8.72 7.92
CA GLU A 12 7.64 8.67 6.56
C GLU A 12 7.06 7.52 5.71
N ALA A 13 6.97 6.33 6.32
CA ALA A 13 6.36 5.17 5.68
C ALA A 13 4.84 5.38 5.48
N ALA A 14 4.15 5.92 6.48
CA ALA A 14 2.73 6.24 6.39
C ALA A 14 2.43 7.27 5.29
N ALA A 15 3.25 8.32 5.17
CA ALA A 15 3.13 9.34 4.14
C ALA A 15 3.33 8.74 2.74
N SER A 16 4.34 7.89 2.58
CA SER A 16 4.63 7.23 1.30
C SER A 16 3.50 6.28 0.88
N ILE A 17 3.01 5.46 1.81
CA ILE A 17 1.84 4.59 1.59
C ILE A 17 0.63 5.45 1.21
N ASN A 18 0.33 6.50 1.96
CA ASN A 18 -0.79 7.41 1.70
C ASN A 18 -0.71 8.05 0.30
N GLN A 19 0.49 8.43 -0.14
CA GLN A 19 0.71 8.99 -1.48
C GLN A 19 0.41 7.96 -2.58
N ILE A 20 0.84 6.70 -2.42
CA ILE A 20 0.53 5.63 -3.37
C ILE A 20 -0.97 5.36 -3.41
N LEU A 21 -1.64 5.29 -2.25
CA LEU A 21 -3.08 5.09 -2.19
C LEU A 21 -3.82 6.21 -2.94
N GLY A 22 -3.41 7.47 -2.74
CA GLY A 22 -3.97 8.61 -3.48
C GLY A 22 -3.81 8.48 -5.01
N ILE A 23 -2.62 8.10 -5.48
CA ILE A 23 -2.37 7.88 -6.93
C ILE A 23 -3.28 6.78 -7.48
N VAL A 24 -3.42 5.70 -6.74
CA VAL A 24 -4.23 4.54 -7.11
C VAL A 24 -5.73 4.88 -7.12
N ILE A 25 -6.21 5.65 -6.14
CA ILE A 25 -7.58 6.17 -6.10
C ILE A 25 -7.84 7.10 -7.28
N ASP A 26 -6.94 8.05 -7.54
CA ASP A 26 -7.06 8.98 -8.66
C ASP A 26 -7.11 8.24 -10.00
N ALA A 27 -6.27 7.22 -10.18
CA ALA A 27 -6.27 6.38 -11.37
C ALA A 27 -7.59 5.63 -11.56
N ALA A 28 -8.10 4.99 -10.50
CA ALA A 28 -9.39 4.31 -10.54
C ALA A 28 -10.54 5.27 -10.89
N MET A 29 -10.53 6.48 -10.29
CA MET A 29 -11.51 7.53 -10.57
C MET A 29 -11.42 8.08 -12.00
N ALA A 30 -10.23 8.05 -12.61
CA ALA A 30 -10.00 8.39 -14.01
C ALA A 30 -10.48 7.30 -15.00
N GLY A 31 -11.07 6.21 -14.50
CA GLY A 31 -11.61 5.12 -15.31
C GLY A 31 -10.60 4.03 -15.63
N TRP A 32 -9.45 3.99 -14.93
CA TRP A 32 -8.58 2.82 -14.99
C TRP A 32 -9.28 1.62 -14.35
N THR A 33 -9.22 0.48 -15.03
CA THR A 33 -9.65 -0.81 -14.48
C THR A 33 -8.48 -1.78 -14.59
N PRO A 34 -8.15 -2.54 -13.53
CA PRO A 34 -7.11 -3.56 -13.58
C PRO A 34 -7.52 -4.78 -14.43
N GLU A 35 -8.78 -4.85 -14.87
CA GLU A 35 -9.28 -5.92 -15.72
C GLU A 35 -8.53 -5.94 -17.07
N GLY A 36 -7.53 -6.82 -17.17
CA GLY A 36 -6.85 -7.14 -18.43
C GLY A 36 -5.35 -6.88 -18.47
N ASP A 37 -4.73 -6.35 -17.41
CA ASP A 37 -3.27 -6.25 -17.34
C ASP A 37 -2.66 -7.53 -16.71
N PRO A 38 -1.89 -8.34 -17.48
CA PRO A 38 -1.28 -9.56 -16.98
C PRO A 38 -0.26 -9.34 -15.84
N LEU A 39 0.24 -8.11 -15.67
CA LEU A 39 1.14 -7.76 -14.58
C LEU A 39 0.40 -7.48 -13.26
N LEU A 40 -0.90 -7.18 -13.31
CA LEU A 40 -1.69 -6.69 -12.17
C LEU A 40 -3.01 -7.47 -11.95
N GLY A 41 -3.13 -8.68 -12.51
CA GLY A 41 -4.35 -9.51 -12.63
C GLY A 41 -5.08 -9.94 -11.34
N TRP A 42 -5.29 -9.00 -10.42
CA TRP A 42 -6.01 -9.11 -9.17
C TRP A 42 -7.37 -8.39 -9.25
N ASN A 43 -8.36 -8.88 -8.49
CA ASN A 43 -9.61 -8.17 -8.25
C ASN A 43 -9.33 -6.99 -7.31
N PHE A 44 -8.90 -5.86 -7.88
CA PHE A 44 -8.70 -4.63 -7.16
C PHE A 44 -10.03 -4.11 -6.58
N ASP A 45 -10.14 -4.11 -5.25
CA ASP A 45 -11.27 -3.52 -4.55
C ASP A 45 -10.92 -2.13 -4.04
N LEU A 46 -11.46 -1.10 -4.72
CA LEU A 46 -11.27 0.30 -4.33
C LEU A 46 -11.74 0.57 -2.88
N SER A 47 -12.72 -0.19 -2.38
CA SER A 47 -13.21 -0.02 -1.01
C SER A 47 -12.16 -0.39 0.04
N GLU A 48 -11.27 -1.36 -0.25
CA GLU A 48 -10.15 -1.73 0.62
C GLU A 48 -9.07 -0.64 0.63
N VAL A 49 -8.80 -0.01 -0.52
CA VAL A 49 -7.85 1.11 -0.65
C VAL A 49 -8.30 2.28 0.23
N VAL A 50 -9.58 2.65 0.11
CA VAL A 50 -10.18 3.76 0.85
C VAL A 50 -10.24 3.45 2.35
N ALA A 51 -10.50 2.19 2.72
CA ALA A 51 -10.49 1.78 4.13
C ALA A 51 -9.08 1.87 4.76
N LEU A 52 -8.03 1.56 4.00
CA LEU A 52 -6.65 1.74 4.45
C LEU A 52 -6.28 3.22 4.60
N GLU A 53 -6.62 4.06 3.61
CA GLU A 53 -6.40 5.51 3.65
C GLU A 53 -7.10 6.15 4.86
N ALA A 54 -8.36 5.77 5.11
CA ALA A 54 -9.12 6.25 6.26
C ALA A 54 -8.44 5.91 7.60
N ARG A 55 -7.94 4.69 7.76
CA ARG A 55 -7.24 4.28 8.99
C ARG A 55 -5.90 4.98 9.17
N LEU A 56 -5.17 5.26 8.09
CA LEU A 56 -3.98 6.11 8.17
C LEU A 56 -4.36 7.52 8.67
N SER A 57 -5.47 8.07 8.18
CA SER A 57 -5.98 9.39 8.58
C SER A 57 -6.53 9.45 10.01
N GLU A 58 -6.94 8.31 10.59
CA GLU A 58 -7.35 8.22 12.00
C GLU A 58 -6.16 8.26 12.96
N VAL A 59 -5.01 7.73 12.54
CA VAL A 59 -3.83 7.53 13.38
C VAL A 59 -2.81 8.66 13.21
N PHE A 60 -2.63 9.16 11.99
CA PHE A 60 -1.66 10.19 11.64
C PHE A 60 -2.34 11.51 11.33
N THR A 61 -1.69 12.64 11.70
CA THR A 61 -2.22 13.95 11.30
C THR A 61 -1.99 14.21 9.81
N PRO A 62 -2.74 15.13 9.18
CA PRO A 62 -2.50 15.53 7.79
C PRO A 62 -1.07 16.02 7.53
N GLU A 63 -0.44 16.68 8.50
CA GLU A 63 0.98 17.09 8.41
C GLU A 63 1.92 15.88 8.38
N GLN A 64 1.65 14.86 9.20
CA GLN A 64 2.45 13.64 9.22
C GLN A 64 2.32 12.87 7.90
N LEU A 65 1.11 12.74 7.36
CA LEU A 65 0.84 12.06 6.09
C LEU A 65 1.34 12.81 4.84
N SER A 66 1.67 14.10 4.96
CA SER A 66 2.20 14.90 3.85
C SER A 66 3.70 15.14 3.91
N SER A 67 4.29 15.19 5.11
CA SER A 67 5.70 15.54 5.30
C SER A 67 6.58 14.41 5.86
N GLY A 68 5.98 13.32 6.37
CA GLY A 68 6.71 12.19 6.93
C GLY A 68 7.40 12.47 8.28
N GLY A 69 7.07 13.56 8.96
CA GLY A 69 7.67 13.93 10.25
C GLY A 69 6.91 13.42 11.49
N GLY A 70 7.62 13.27 12.61
CA GLY A 70 7.03 13.00 13.93
C GLY A 70 7.33 11.60 14.47
N GLU A 71 6.56 11.19 15.48
CA GLU A 71 6.71 9.89 16.15
C GLU A 71 5.94 8.78 15.42
N ALA A 72 6.44 7.55 15.54
CA ALA A 72 5.78 6.37 15.01
C ALA A 72 4.49 6.07 15.77
N HIS A 73 3.52 5.49 15.05
CA HIS A 73 2.22 5.14 15.61
C HIS A 73 1.90 3.66 15.37
N VAL A 74 1.07 3.10 16.24
CA VAL A 74 0.65 1.70 16.13
C VAL A 74 -0.67 1.62 15.35
N LEU A 75 -0.70 0.80 14.31
CA LEU A 75 -1.91 0.45 13.58
C LEU A 75 -2.02 -1.06 13.35
N ASP A 76 -3.25 -1.52 13.13
CA ASP A 76 -3.52 -2.87 12.64
C ASP A 76 -3.44 -2.88 11.12
N LEU A 77 -2.54 -3.68 10.56
CA LEU A 77 -2.39 -3.89 9.13
C LEU A 77 -2.73 -5.34 8.76
N HIS A 78 -3.47 -5.53 7.68
CA HIS A 78 -3.89 -6.84 7.19
C HIS A 78 -3.05 -7.27 5.99
N ILE A 79 -2.99 -8.59 5.74
CA ILE A 79 -2.22 -9.15 4.64
C ILE A 79 -2.74 -8.66 3.28
N GLU A 80 -4.06 -8.49 3.15
CA GLU A 80 -4.73 -7.93 1.97
C GLU A 80 -4.25 -6.50 1.66
N GLU A 81 -4.00 -5.71 2.70
CA GLU A 81 -3.61 -4.30 2.58
C GLU A 81 -2.15 -4.16 2.15
N VAL A 82 -1.27 -5.06 2.62
CA VAL A 82 0.11 -5.14 2.15
C VAL A 82 0.19 -5.56 0.69
N VAL A 83 -0.66 -6.50 0.28
CA VAL A 83 -0.81 -6.88 -1.13
C VAL A 83 -1.25 -5.69 -1.96
N LEU A 84 -2.30 -5.00 -1.53
CA LEU A 84 -2.85 -3.84 -2.22
C LEU A 84 -1.80 -2.73 -2.39
N VAL A 85 -1.02 -2.45 -1.34
CA VAL A 85 0.08 -1.49 -1.39
C VAL A 85 1.18 -1.95 -2.36
N LEU A 86 1.65 -3.20 -2.29
CA LEU A 86 2.64 -3.76 -3.23
C LEU A 86 2.19 -3.68 -4.69
N HIS A 87 0.91 -3.94 -4.97
CA HIS A 87 0.36 -3.85 -6.33
C HIS A 87 0.16 -2.41 -6.78
N GLY A 88 -0.33 -1.53 -5.90
CA GLY A 88 -0.40 -0.10 -6.15
C GLY A 88 0.97 0.48 -6.50
N MET A 89 2.02 -0.05 -5.90
CA MET A 89 3.40 0.31 -6.22
C MET A 89 3.87 -0.24 -7.55
N ALA A 90 3.60 -1.51 -7.87
CA ALA A 90 3.91 -2.06 -9.20
C ALA A 90 3.24 -1.25 -10.33
N TYR A 91 1.98 -0.83 -10.14
CA TYR A 91 1.30 0.09 -11.05
C TYR A 91 2.00 1.45 -11.11
N THR A 92 2.27 2.04 -9.95
CA THR A 92 2.88 3.37 -9.85
C THR A 92 4.30 3.38 -10.41
N GLU A 93 5.07 2.30 -10.30
CA GLU A 93 6.41 2.17 -10.90
C GLU A 93 6.35 2.19 -12.43
N VAL A 94 5.42 1.44 -13.04
CA VAL A 94 5.23 1.41 -14.49
C VAL A 94 4.79 2.78 -15.01
N MET A 95 3.83 3.40 -14.33
CA MET A 95 3.27 4.69 -14.75
C MET A 95 4.20 5.87 -14.43
N SER A 96 5.05 5.74 -13.41
CA SER A 96 5.96 6.80 -12.95
C SER A 96 7.37 6.66 -13.49
N ALA A 97 7.66 5.67 -14.35
CA ALA A 97 9.02 5.34 -14.80
C ALA A 97 9.80 6.55 -15.35
N ASP A 98 9.11 7.48 -16.01
CA ASP A 98 9.67 8.71 -16.59
C ASP A 98 9.46 9.97 -15.74
N TYR A 99 8.94 9.83 -14.52
CA TYR A 99 8.58 10.95 -13.66
C TYR A 99 9.55 11.14 -12.48
N PRO A 100 9.74 12.38 -11.98
CA PRO A 100 10.73 12.67 -10.93
C PRO A 100 10.48 11.98 -9.58
N TRP A 101 9.29 11.46 -9.34
CA TRP A 101 8.91 10.80 -8.09
C TRP A 101 9.13 9.28 -8.09
N ILE A 102 9.69 8.70 -9.17
CA ILE A 102 9.96 7.25 -9.26
C ILE A 102 10.85 6.72 -8.13
N ASP A 103 11.77 7.54 -7.63
CA ASP A 103 12.66 7.16 -6.52
C ASP A 103 11.90 6.94 -5.21
N MET A 104 10.83 7.72 -4.96
CA MET A 104 9.95 7.53 -3.80
C MET A 104 9.12 6.23 -3.94
N VAL A 105 8.64 5.93 -5.14
CA VAL A 105 7.88 4.69 -5.41
C VAL A 105 8.76 3.47 -5.17
N ARG A 106 10.00 3.49 -5.68
CA ARG A 106 10.99 2.42 -5.45
C ARG A 106 11.35 2.25 -3.99
N TRP A 107 11.59 3.36 -3.28
CA TRP A 107 11.84 3.31 -1.84
C TRP A 107 10.68 2.66 -1.08
N THR A 108 9.44 3.00 -1.45
CA THR A 108 8.27 2.38 -0.82
C THR A 108 8.19 0.89 -1.15
N SER A 109 8.59 0.49 -2.38
CA SER A 109 8.77 -0.90 -2.83
C SER A 109 9.66 -1.68 -1.89
N ASP A 110 10.84 -1.14 -1.66
CA ASP A 110 11.82 -1.75 -0.78
C ASP A 110 11.33 -1.80 0.67
N PHE A 111 10.68 -0.74 1.16
CA PHE A 111 10.11 -0.72 2.51
C PHE A 111 9.03 -1.79 2.71
N VAL A 112 8.05 -1.86 1.80
CA VAL A 112 6.93 -2.80 1.95
C VAL A 112 7.43 -4.24 1.80
N ALA A 113 8.34 -4.51 0.86
CA ALA A 113 8.93 -5.84 0.68
C ALA A 113 9.86 -6.25 1.83
N GLY A 114 10.61 -5.29 2.40
CA GLY A 114 11.61 -5.53 3.43
C GLY A 114 11.08 -5.53 4.86
N GLU A 115 10.07 -4.70 5.16
CA GLU A 115 9.59 -4.46 6.53
C GLU A 115 8.15 -4.96 6.74
N LEU A 116 7.28 -4.85 5.75
CA LEU A 116 5.86 -5.24 5.89
C LEU A 116 5.59 -6.69 5.47
N ARG A 117 6.11 -7.14 4.32
CA ARG A 117 5.93 -8.53 3.85
C ARG A 117 6.39 -9.57 4.88
N PRO A 118 7.51 -9.41 5.61
CA PRO A 118 7.98 -10.40 6.57
C PRO A 118 7.13 -10.53 7.85
N LEU A 119 6.11 -9.68 8.04
CA LEU A 119 5.19 -9.78 9.17
C LEU A 119 4.29 -11.02 9.10
N TRP A 120 4.16 -11.62 7.91
CA TRP A 120 3.53 -12.91 7.67
C TRP A 120 4.56 -13.91 7.14
N THR A 121 4.41 -15.15 7.57
CA THR A 121 5.22 -16.28 7.15
C THR A 121 4.91 -16.66 5.69
N GLU A 122 5.86 -17.34 5.04
CA GLU A 122 5.65 -17.87 3.68
C GLU A 122 4.43 -18.79 3.56
N GLN A 123 4.08 -19.52 4.64
CA GLN A 123 2.90 -20.36 4.68
C GLN A 123 1.60 -19.53 4.71
N GLU A 124 1.56 -18.46 5.52
CA GLU A 124 0.42 -17.54 5.52
C GLU A 124 0.26 -16.89 4.13
N TRP A 125 1.37 -16.46 3.52
CA TRP A 125 1.35 -15.96 2.14
C TRP A 125 0.79 -16.98 1.14
N ALA A 126 1.24 -18.24 1.21
CA ALA A 126 0.76 -19.31 0.35
C ALA A 126 -0.73 -19.62 0.56
N ASP A 127 -1.18 -19.66 1.83
CA ASP A 127 -2.56 -19.91 2.19
C ASP A 127 -3.47 -18.76 1.73
N PHE A 128 -3.02 -17.51 1.81
CA PHE A 128 -3.75 -16.36 1.28
C PHE A 128 -3.89 -16.43 -0.24
N SER A 129 -2.80 -16.67 -0.97
CA SER A 129 -2.82 -16.78 -2.43
C SER A 129 -3.64 -17.98 -2.94
N ALA A 130 -3.79 -19.04 -2.15
CA ALA A 130 -4.61 -20.21 -2.48
C ALA A 130 -6.12 -19.97 -2.30
N VAL A 131 -6.51 -18.89 -1.61
CA VAL A 131 -7.91 -18.52 -1.34
C VAL A 131 -8.44 -17.51 -2.37
N GLY A 132 -7.57 -16.92 -3.19
CA GLY A 132 -7.88 -15.98 -4.27
C GLY A 132 -8.28 -16.62 -5.58
#